data_AF-A0A973GTQ9-F1
#
_entry.id   AF-A0A973GTQ9-F1
#
_cell.length_a   1.000
_cell.length_b   1.000
_cell.length_c   1.000
_cell.angle_alpha   90.00
_cell.angle_beta   90.00
_cell.angle_gamma   90.00
#
_symmetry.space_group_name_H-M   'P 1'
#
loop_
_entity.id
_entity.type
_entity.pdbx_description
1 polymer ?
#
loop_
_entity_poly.entity_id
_entity_poly.type
_entity_poly.pdbx_seq_one_letter_code
_entity_poly.pdbx_strand_id
1 'polypeptide(L)'
;MERTQKFKNLVSKVSKQVSQFFKGFNEGNAITKGSYFVMGLGQLLRGQIFKGSLYLVTQLMFVYFMITSGVSNIIGLKDLGSKMQERVWDEARGIFVVAKGDNSMLMLLFGVATIFIIIAFIITYIMSIHGSIQNEKIMLAGKKPNNLKKDIQLYLNDKYHVTVLTLPVFLTFLFTIVPLVFMILIAFTNFDRNHQPPGNLFTWVGVENFTAVLWNDPLKSKTFVELL
;
A
#
# COMPACT_ATOMS: atom_id res chain seq x y z
N MET A 1 -23.90 -1.91 22.21
CA MET A 1 -24.77 -1.20 21.23
C MET A 1 -24.02 -0.14 20.42
N GLU A 2 -23.13 0.67 21.02
CA GLU A 2 -22.41 1.75 20.32
C GLU A 2 -21.40 1.28 19.24
N ARG A 3 -20.64 0.19 19.49
CA ARG A 3 -19.70 -0.39 18.49
C ARG A 3 -20.42 -0.89 17.24
N THR A 4 -21.58 -1.50 17.41
CA THR A 4 -22.43 -2.01 16.32
C THR A 4 -23.00 -0.87 15.48
N GLN A 5 -23.34 0.26 16.10
CA GLN A 5 -23.80 1.46 15.40
C GLN A 5 -22.67 2.13 14.61
N LYS A 6 -21.47 2.25 15.19
CA LYS A 6 -20.27 2.77 14.50
C LYS A 6 -19.93 1.93 13.27
N PHE A 7 -19.99 0.61 13.39
CA PHE A 7 -19.76 -0.31 12.26
C PHE A 7 -20.80 -0.14 11.15
N LYS A 8 -22.10 -0.11 11.48
CA LYS A 8 -23.17 0.15 10.49
C LYS A 8 -23.01 1.51 9.79
N ASN A 9 -22.58 2.53 10.53
CA ASN A 9 -22.30 3.86 9.98
C ASN A 9 -21.07 3.85 9.04
N LEU A 10 -20.04 3.07 9.34
CA LEU A 10 -18.88 2.90 8.47
C LEU A 10 -19.28 2.19 7.17
N VAL A 11 -19.97 1.04 7.28
CA VAL A 11 -20.42 0.23 6.15
C VAL A 11 -21.34 1.03 5.23
N SER A 12 -22.29 1.80 5.78
CA SER A 12 -23.17 2.64 4.98
C SER A 12 -22.44 3.81 4.29
N LYS A 13 -21.41 4.39 4.92
CA LYS A 13 -20.55 5.41 4.27
C LYS A 13 -19.75 4.82 3.11
N VAL A 14 -19.14 3.65 3.30
CA VAL A 14 -18.39 2.95 2.25
C VAL A 14 -19.33 2.54 1.11
N SER A 15 -20.49 1.96 1.41
CA SER A 15 -21.51 1.61 0.42
C SER A 15 -21.98 2.83 -0.39
N LYS A 16 -22.18 3.98 0.26
CA LYS A 16 -22.52 5.24 -0.44
C LYS A 16 -21.39 5.71 -1.37
N GLN A 17 -20.13 5.61 -0.95
CA GLN A 17 -18.99 5.94 -1.82
C GLN A 17 -18.91 5.01 -3.03
N VAL A 18 -19.03 3.70 -2.81
CA VAL A 18 -19.05 2.71 -3.90
C VAL A 18 -20.22 2.98 -4.86
N SER A 19 -21.42 3.26 -4.33
CA SER A 19 -22.58 3.62 -5.15
C SER A 19 -22.36 4.90 -5.94
N GLN A 20 -21.76 5.94 -5.33
CA GLN A 20 -21.43 7.19 -6.03
C GLN A 20 -20.39 6.99 -7.12
N PHE A 21 -19.41 6.11 -6.90
CA PHE A 21 -18.43 5.73 -7.91
C PHE A 21 -19.08 5.09 -9.14
N PHE A 22 -20.00 4.13 -8.97
CA PHE A 22 -20.69 3.52 -10.11
C PHE A 22 -21.70 4.47 -10.77
N LYS A 23 -22.44 5.26 -9.99
CA LYS A 23 -23.37 6.27 -10.53
C LYS A 23 -22.63 7.34 -11.33
N GLY A 24 -21.48 7.81 -10.85
CA GLY A 24 -20.66 8.79 -11.56
C GLY A 24 -20.15 8.29 -12.91
N PHE A 25 -19.93 6.98 -13.05
CA PHE A 25 -19.56 6.40 -14.34
C PHE A 25 -20.74 6.38 -15.32
N ASN A 26 -21.94 6.06 -14.86
CA ASN A 26 -23.11 5.95 -15.73
C ASN A 26 -23.71 7.33 -16.08
N GLU A 27 -23.90 8.18 -15.07
CA GLU A 27 -24.63 9.45 -15.14
C GLU A 27 -23.72 10.68 -15.33
N GLY A 28 -22.41 10.54 -15.18
CA GLY A 28 -21.47 11.66 -15.28
C GLY A 28 -21.27 12.17 -16.71
N ASN A 29 -20.94 13.46 -16.84
CA ASN A 29 -20.57 14.06 -18.11
C ASN A 29 -19.27 13.45 -18.70
N ALA A 30 -18.96 13.76 -19.96
CA ALA A 30 -17.78 13.23 -20.66
C ALA A 30 -16.46 13.48 -19.90
N ILE A 31 -16.36 14.61 -19.19
CA ILE A 31 -15.20 14.99 -18.38
C ILE A 31 -15.06 14.09 -17.14
N THR A 32 -16.17 13.79 -16.46
CA THR A 32 -16.19 12.86 -15.31
C THR A 32 -15.87 11.44 -15.75
N LYS A 33 -16.42 10.99 -16.88
CA LYS A 33 -16.07 9.69 -17.48
C LYS A 33 -14.58 9.62 -17.86
N GLY A 34 -14.03 10.69 -18.44
CA GLY A 34 -12.60 10.80 -18.74
C GLY A 34 -11.69 10.68 -17.50
N SER A 35 -12.19 11.06 -16.32
CA SER A 35 -11.44 10.98 -15.05
C SER A 35 -11.22 9.55 -14.55
N TYR A 36 -11.97 8.57 -15.09
CA TYR A 36 -11.74 7.14 -14.82
C TYR A 36 -10.53 6.59 -15.59
N PHE A 37 -10.17 7.20 -16.72
CA PHE A 37 -9.01 6.77 -17.51
C PHE A 37 -7.76 7.58 -17.14
N VAL A 38 -7.94 8.91 -17.00
CA VAL A 38 -6.87 9.84 -16.63
C VAL A 38 -7.25 10.52 -15.33
N MET A 39 -6.59 10.11 -14.27
CA MET A 39 -6.76 10.65 -12.94
C MET A 39 -6.42 12.15 -12.94
N GLY A 40 -7.27 12.96 -12.32
CA GLY A 40 -7.07 14.42 -12.29
C GLY A 40 -7.65 15.19 -13.48
N LEU A 41 -8.04 14.54 -14.58
CA LEU A 41 -8.57 15.21 -15.78
C LEU A 41 -9.82 16.05 -15.46
N GLY A 42 -10.74 15.52 -14.67
CA GLY A 42 -11.95 16.23 -14.27
C GLY A 42 -11.71 17.40 -13.32
N GLN A 43 -10.59 17.44 -12.61
CA GLN A 43 -10.16 18.57 -11.81
C GLN A 43 -9.47 19.63 -12.68
N LEU A 44 -8.61 19.20 -13.62
CA LEU A 44 -7.93 20.08 -14.58
C LEU A 44 -8.94 20.87 -15.42
N LEU A 45 -9.88 20.16 -16.05
CA LEU A 45 -10.88 20.78 -16.95
C LEU A 45 -11.91 21.64 -16.21
N ARG A 46 -12.00 21.53 -14.88
CA ARG A 46 -12.89 22.35 -14.03
C ARG A 46 -12.16 23.46 -13.28
N GLY A 47 -10.92 23.78 -13.68
CA GLY A 47 -10.14 24.91 -13.17
C GLY A 47 -9.36 24.64 -11.88
N GLN A 48 -9.35 23.41 -11.36
CA GLN A 48 -8.53 23.01 -10.21
C GLN A 48 -7.17 22.48 -10.67
N ILE A 49 -6.37 23.34 -11.31
CA ILE A 49 -5.14 22.93 -12.01
C ILE A 49 -4.18 22.18 -11.09
N PHE A 50 -3.89 22.69 -9.89
CA PHE A 50 -2.94 22.05 -8.99
C PHE A 50 -3.39 20.66 -8.50
N LYS A 51 -4.66 20.51 -8.10
CA LYS A 51 -5.17 19.20 -7.64
C LYS A 51 -5.20 18.21 -8.79
N GLY A 52 -5.61 18.67 -9.97
CA GLY A 52 -5.62 17.84 -11.18
C GLY A 52 -4.21 17.39 -11.57
N SER A 53 -3.22 18.30 -11.54
CA SER A 53 -1.83 17.94 -11.84
C SER A 53 -1.23 17.00 -10.81
N LEU A 54 -1.50 17.20 -9.52
CA LEU A 54 -1.04 16.31 -8.45
C LEU A 54 -1.54 14.87 -8.67
N TYR A 55 -2.82 14.71 -9.01
CA TYR A 55 -3.41 13.40 -9.31
C TYR A 55 -2.83 12.76 -10.56
N LEU A 56 -2.59 13.55 -11.61
CA LEU A 56 -1.98 13.06 -12.85
C LEU A 56 -0.52 12.62 -12.62
N VAL A 57 0.26 13.41 -11.88
CA VAL A 57 1.64 13.05 -11.48
C VAL A 57 1.65 11.79 -10.63
N THR A 58 0.69 11.64 -9.71
CA THR A 58 0.55 10.43 -8.89
C THR A 58 0.29 9.19 -9.75
N GLN A 59 -0.58 9.29 -10.78
CA GLN A 59 -0.82 8.20 -11.73
C GLN A 59 0.45 7.83 -12.50
N LEU A 60 1.17 8.82 -13.03
CA LEU A 60 2.40 8.57 -13.77
C LEU A 60 3.50 7.93 -12.89
N MET A 61 3.69 8.44 -11.67
CA MET A 61 4.65 7.86 -10.72
C MET A 61 4.29 6.43 -10.35
N PHE A 62 3.01 6.14 -10.12
CA PHE A 62 2.55 4.78 -9.81
C PHE A 62 2.81 3.83 -10.98
N VAL A 63 2.46 4.22 -12.21
CA VAL A 63 2.71 3.40 -13.41
C VAL A 63 4.21 3.17 -13.61
N TYR A 64 5.03 4.22 -13.51
CA TYR A 64 6.49 4.10 -13.59
C TYR A 64 7.02 3.13 -12.55
N PHE A 65 6.64 3.29 -11.27
CA PHE A 65 7.03 2.40 -10.19
C PHE A 65 6.62 0.95 -10.45
N MET A 66 5.39 0.71 -10.92
CA MET A 66 4.90 -0.64 -11.21
C MET A 66 5.73 -1.33 -12.30
N ILE A 67 6.09 -0.60 -13.36
CA ILE A 67 6.90 -1.12 -14.46
C ILE A 67 8.34 -1.41 -14.01
N THR A 68 8.96 -0.51 -13.24
CA THR A 68 10.38 -0.66 -12.87
C THR A 68 10.62 -1.60 -11.70
N SER A 69 9.69 -1.70 -10.76
CA SER A 69 9.92 -2.42 -9.50
C SER A 69 8.68 -3.10 -8.95
N GLY A 70 7.50 -2.49 -9.02
CA GLY A 70 6.30 -2.97 -8.34
C GLY A 70 5.89 -4.38 -8.77
N VAL A 71 5.83 -4.66 -10.09
CA VAL A 71 5.50 -6.02 -10.58
C VAL A 71 6.54 -7.03 -10.10
N SER A 72 7.84 -6.70 -10.19
CA SER A 72 8.91 -7.59 -9.72
C SER A 72 8.84 -7.84 -8.21
N ASN A 73 8.48 -6.84 -7.40
CA ASN A 73 8.34 -6.97 -5.95
C ASN A 73 7.16 -7.88 -5.58
N ILE A 74 6.04 -7.80 -6.32
CA ILE A 74 4.88 -8.67 -6.11
C ILE A 74 5.18 -10.11 -6.51
N ILE A 75 5.86 -10.32 -7.66
CA ILE A 75 6.29 -11.66 -8.07
C ILE A 75 7.30 -12.21 -7.05
N GLY A 76 8.25 -11.40 -6.61
CA GLY A 76 9.25 -11.78 -5.61
C GLY A 76 8.66 -12.16 -4.25
N LEU A 77 7.49 -11.64 -3.90
CA LEU A 77 6.77 -12.03 -2.69
C LEU A 77 6.30 -13.50 -2.74
N LYS A 78 6.04 -14.04 -3.93
CA LYS A 78 5.60 -15.44 -4.10
C LYS A 78 6.71 -16.42 -3.77
N ASP A 79 7.90 -16.20 -4.35
CA ASP A 79 8.97 -17.20 -4.30
C ASP A 79 10.03 -16.88 -3.24
N LEU A 80 10.09 -15.62 -2.75
CA LEU A 80 11.05 -15.13 -1.74
C LEU A 80 12.52 -15.34 -2.14
N GLY A 81 12.80 -15.46 -3.44
CA GLY A 81 14.13 -15.63 -3.99
C GLY A 81 14.35 -17.04 -4.53
N SER A 82 15.24 -17.15 -5.51
CA SER A 82 15.56 -18.40 -6.20
C SER A 82 17.05 -18.69 -6.24
N LYS A 83 17.89 -17.65 -6.17
CA LYS A 83 19.34 -17.76 -6.28
C LYS A 83 20.00 -17.47 -4.94
N MET A 84 20.59 -18.49 -4.33
CA MET A 84 21.40 -18.32 -3.12
C MET A 84 22.72 -17.60 -3.46
N GLN A 85 23.37 -17.03 -2.46
CA GLN A 85 24.71 -16.49 -2.64
C GLN A 85 25.72 -17.62 -2.80
N GLU A 86 26.49 -17.58 -3.88
CA GLU A 86 27.51 -18.57 -4.18
C GLU A 86 28.90 -17.94 -4.14
N ARG A 87 29.91 -18.73 -3.76
CA ARG A 87 31.32 -18.33 -3.84
C ARG A 87 31.85 -18.72 -5.21
N VAL A 88 32.11 -17.72 -6.05
CA VAL A 88 32.66 -17.91 -7.39
C VAL A 88 34.14 -17.58 -7.38
N TRP A 89 34.98 -18.42 -7.97
CA TRP A 89 36.40 -18.15 -8.12
C TRP A 89 36.61 -17.04 -9.14
N ASP A 90 37.27 -15.94 -8.72
CA ASP A 90 37.62 -14.83 -9.59
C ASP A 90 39.08 -14.99 -10.04
N GLU A 91 39.27 -15.47 -11.28
CA GLU A 91 40.60 -15.69 -11.87
C GLU A 91 41.46 -14.42 -11.92
N ALA A 92 40.84 -13.24 -12.03
CA ALA A 92 41.58 -11.98 -12.09
C ALA A 92 42.09 -11.53 -10.71
N ARG A 93 41.41 -11.94 -9.63
CA ARG A 93 41.78 -11.60 -8.25
C ARG A 93 42.45 -12.74 -7.48
N GLY A 94 42.39 -13.97 -7.99
CA GLY A 94 42.93 -15.16 -7.33
C GLY A 94 42.27 -15.49 -5.99
N ILE A 95 41.03 -15.02 -5.78
CA ILE A 95 40.25 -15.22 -4.55
C ILE A 95 38.81 -15.61 -4.89
N PHE A 96 38.15 -16.33 -3.98
CA PHE A 96 36.71 -16.55 -4.06
C PHE A 96 35.95 -15.25 -3.74
N VAL A 97 35.11 -14.79 -4.66
CA VAL A 97 34.23 -13.64 -4.48
C VAL A 97 32.79 -14.12 -4.28
N VAL A 98 32.07 -13.50 -3.36
CA VAL A 98 30.65 -13.81 -3.13
C VAL A 98 29.83 -13.18 -4.24
N ALA A 99 29.25 -14.01 -5.11
CA ALA A 99 28.31 -13.57 -6.12
C ALA A 99 27.01 -13.11 -5.46
N LYS A 100 26.43 -12.02 -5.96
CA LYS A 100 25.20 -11.45 -5.41
C LYS A 100 24.00 -12.35 -5.74
N GLY A 101 23.55 -13.10 -4.74
CA GLY A 101 22.28 -13.81 -4.75
C GLY A 101 21.09 -12.92 -4.43
N ASP A 102 19.90 -13.52 -4.43
CA ASP A 102 18.66 -12.90 -3.99
C ASP A 102 18.67 -12.65 -2.47
N ASN A 103 17.75 -11.82 -1.99
CA ASN A 103 17.60 -11.59 -0.55
C ASN A 103 16.13 -11.70 -0.16
N SER A 104 15.74 -12.84 0.40
CA SER A 104 14.37 -13.13 0.84
C SER A 104 13.80 -12.08 1.78
N MET A 105 14.64 -11.52 2.66
CA MET A 105 14.22 -10.48 3.61
C MET A 105 13.84 -9.19 2.89
N LEU A 106 14.66 -8.74 1.94
CA LEU A 106 14.36 -7.56 1.15
C LEU A 106 13.17 -7.78 0.20
N MET A 107 13.06 -8.96 -0.40
CA MET A 107 11.94 -9.31 -1.28
C MET A 107 10.61 -9.31 -0.53
N LEU A 108 10.57 -9.86 0.69
CA LEU A 108 9.41 -9.79 1.58
C LEU A 108 9.08 -8.35 1.94
N LEU A 109 10.06 -7.55 2.38
CA LEU A 109 9.87 -6.15 2.77
C LEU A 109 9.32 -5.29 1.62
N PHE A 110 9.96 -5.35 0.45
CA PHE A 110 9.54 -4.57 -0.71
C PHE A 110 8.22 -5.06 -1.30
N GLY A 111 7.93 -6.37 -1.24
CA GLY A 111 6.63 -6.93 -1.63
C GLY A 111 5.50 -6.38 -0.76
N VAL A 112 5.66 -6.40 0.56
CA VAL A 112 4.69 -5.84 1.52
C VAL A 112 4.52 -4.33 1.32
N ALA A 113 5.61 -3.58 1.19
CA ALA A 113 5.55 -2.15 0.91
C ALA A 113 4.81 -1.85 -0.41
N THR A 114 5.03 -2.67 -1.44
CA THR A 114 4.35 -2.54 -2.74
C THR A 114 2.84 -2.77 -2.62
N ILE A 115 2.39 -3.74 -1.82
CA ILE A 115 0.95 -3.95 -1.54
C ILE A 115 0.34 -2.69 -0.92
N PHE A 116 1.01 -2.09 0.06
CA PHE A 116 0.53 -0.85 0.68
C PHE A 116 0.49 0.32 -0.30
N ILE A 117 1.48 0.45 -1.19
CA ILE A 117 1.48 1.46 -2.25
C ILE A 117 0.29 1.26 -3.20
N ILE A 118 -0.02 0.02 -3.59
CA ILE A 118 -1.19 -0.31 -4.43
C ILE A 118 -2.49 0.08 -3.73
N ILE A 119 -2.64 -0.25 -2.45
CA ILE A 119 -3.83 0.12 -1.67
C ILE A 119 -3.96 1.65 -1.57
N ALA A 120 -2.87 2.35 -1.27
CA ALA A 120 -2.85 3.82 -1.20
C ALA A 120 -3.20 4.46 -2.55
N PHE A 121 -2.71 3.88 -3.66
CA PHE A 121 -3.05 4.30 -5.00
C PHE A 121 -4.54 4.13 -5.29
N ILE A 122 -5.13 2.97 -5.00
CA ILE A 122 -6.57 2.70 -5.18
C ILE A 122 -7.41 3.71 -4.39
N ILE A 123 -7.05 3.98 -3.12
CA ILE A 123 -7.75 4.96 -2.30
C ILE A 123 -7.67 6.36 -2.94
N THR A 124 -6.48 6.77 -3.39
CA THR A 124 -6.28 8.08 -4.03
C THR A 124 -7.03 8.19 -5.35
N TYR A 125 -7.05 7.13 -6.16
CA TYR A 125 -7.81 7.03 -7.40
C TYR A 125 -9.31 7.21 -7.16
N ILE A 126 -9.88 6.49 -6.18
CA ILE A 126 -11.27 6.65 -5.77
C ILE A 126 -11.55 8.08 -5.30
N MET A 127 -10.65 8.69 -4.52
CA MET A 127 -10.78 10.09 -4.08
C MET A 127 -10.76 11.09 -5.26
N SER A 128 -9.95 10.83 -6.28
CA SER A 128 -9.89 11.66 -7.49
C SER A 128 -11.22 11.63 -8.25
N ILE A 129 -11.80 10.45 -8.46
CA ILE A 129 -13.09 10.31 -9.15
C ILE A 129 -14.22 10.97 -8.34
N HIS A 130 -14.28 10.72 -7.04
CA HIS A 130 -15.24 11.40 -6.17
C HIS A 130 -15.08 12.92 -6.22
N GLY A 131 -13.84 13.42 -6.21
CA GLY A 131 -13.57 14.85 -6.36
C GLY A 131 -14.11 15.42 -7.67
N SER A 132 -13.96 14.70 -8.79
CA SER A 132 -14.51 15.09 -10.09
C SER A 132 -16.04 15.16 -10.06
N ILE A 133 -16.71 14.12 -9.52
CA ILE A 133 -18.18 14.06 -9.41
C ILE A 133 -18.72 15.21 -8.54
N GLN A 134 -18.06 15.51 -7.41
CA GLN A 134 -18.48 16.61 -6.54
C GLN A 134 -18.27 17.97 -7.21
N ASN A 135 -17.15 18.16 -7.91
CA ASN A 135 -16.91 19.38 -8.67
C ASN A 135 -17.95 19.59 -9.79
N GLU A 136 -18.40 18.51 -10.44
CA GLU A 136 -19.49 18.57 -11.42
C GLU A 136 -20.78 19.09 -10.79
N LYS A 137 -21.20 18.53 -9.64
CA LYS A 137 -22.39 18.98 -8.91
C LYS A 137 -22.29 20.45 -8.47
N ILE A 138 -21.11 20.90 -8.05
CA ILE A 138 -20.86 22.29 -7.66
C ILE A 138 -21.03 23.22 -8.87
N MET A 139 -20.49 22.84 -10.03
CA MET A 139 -20.64 23.60 -11.27
C MET A 139 -22.09 23.64 -11.76
N LEU A 140 -22.82 22.53 -11.67
CA LEU A 140 -24.26 22.48 -11.98
C LEU A 140 -25.08 23.37 -11.05
N ALA A 141 -24.67 23.53 -9.79
CA ALA A 141 -25.27 24.47 -8.84
C ALA A 141 -24.85 25.94 -9.07
N GLY A 142 -24.19 26.26 -10.19
CA GLY A 142 -23.72 27.61 -10.54
C GLY A 142 -22.54 28.11 -9.71
N LYS A 143 -21.94 27.26 -8.88
CA LYS A 143 -20.79 27.60 -8.02
C LYS A 143 -19.49 27.19 -8.69
N LYS A 144 -18.40 27.89 -8.39
CA LYS A 144 -17.05 27.50 -8.83
C LYS A 144 -16.41 26.55 -7.82
N PRO A 145 -15.77 25.45 -8.26
CA PRO A 145 -14.98 24.60 -7.39
C PRO A 145 -13.90 25.39 -6.64
N ASN A 146 -13.55 24.95 -5.43
CA ASN A 146 -12.53 25.63 -4.61
C ASN A 146 -11.18 25.68 -5.33
N ASN A 147 -10.42 26.75 -5.10
CA ASN A 147 -9.04 26.87 -5.55
C ASN A 147 -8.07 26.37 -4.47
N LEU A 148 -6.79 26.22 -4.83
CA LEU A 148 -5.74 25.77 -3.92
C LEU A 148 -5.64 26.60 -2.64
N LYS A 149 -5.71 27.94 -2.74
CA LYS A 149 -5.62 28.83 -1.57
C LYS A 149 -6.75 28.57 -0.58
N LYS A 150 -7.98 28.44 -1.08
CA LYS A 150 -9.16 28.13 -0.28
C LYS A 150 -9.08 26.73 0.32
N ASP A 151 -8.53 25.75 -0.41
CA ASP A 151 -8.32 24.41 0.13
C ASP A 151 -7.29 24.41 1.26
N ILE A 152 -6.16 25.10 1.10
CA ILE A 152 -5.15 25.23 2.17
C ILE A 152 -5.75 25.92 3.39
N GLN A 153 -6.46 27.03 3.21
CA GLN A 153 -7.15 27.72 4.32
C GLN A 153 -8.18 26.82 5.01
N LEU A 154 -8.94 26.03 4.25
CA LEU A 154 -9.89 25.07 4.79
C LEU A 154 -9.19 24.00 5.64
N TYR A 155 -8.04 23.48 5.18
CA TYR A 155 -7.30 22.46 5.91
C TYR A 155 -6.49 23.00 7.09
N LEU A 156 -6.07 24.26 7.06
CA LEU A 156 -5.35 24.90 8.17
C LEU A 156 -6.28 25.48 9.24
N ASN A 157 -7.51 25.85 8.89
CA ASN A 157 -8.48 26.41 9.84
C ASN A 157 -9.55 25.36 10.18
N ASP A 158 -10.58 25.22 9.33
CA ASP A 158 -11.78 24.42 9.62
C ASP A 158 -11.47 22.92 9.82
N LYS A 159 -10.42 22.43 9.16
CA LYS A 159 -9.97 21.03 9.26
C LYS A 159 -8.54 20.91 9.81
N TYR A 160 -8.12 21.85 10.65
CA TYR A 160 -6.80 21.85 11.27
C TYR A 160 -6.43 20.49 11.92
N HIS A 161 -7.39 19.89 12.63
CA HIS A 161 -7.22 18.57 13.24
C HIS A 161 -6.83 17.48 12.23
N VAL A 162 -7.36 17.53 11.00
CA VAL A 162 -6.98 16.59 9.94
C VAL A 162 -5.53 16.81 9.53
N THR A 163 -5.12 18.05 9.33
CA THR A 163 -3.74 18.40 8.93
C THR A 163 -2.73 17.96 9.99
N VAL A 164 -2.99 18.28 11.25
CA VAL A 164 -2.11 17.91 12.37
C VAL A 164 -2.06 16.40 12.57
N LEU A 165 -3.18 15.69 12.43
CA LEU A 165 -3.22 14.23 12.61
C LEU A 165 -2.67 13.46 11.40
N THR A 166 -2.66 14.06 10.22
CA THR A 166 -2.17 13.38 9.00
C THR A 166 -0.71 12.97 9.15
N LEU A 167 0.15 13.84 9.71
CA LEU A 167 1.57 13.53 9.89
C LEU A 167 1.81 12.38 10.89
N PRO A 168 1.30 12.41 12.14
CA PRO A 168 1.42 11.29 13.07
C PRO A 168 0.83 9.98 12.55
N VAL A 169 -0.34 10.03 11.88
CA VAL A 169 -0.96 8.83 11.30
C VAL A 169 -0.09 8.25 10.19
N PHE A 170 0.44 9.09 9.31
CA PHE A 170 1.35 8.67 8.25
C PHE A 170 2.64 8.05 8.81
N LEU A 171 3.25 8.68 9.81
CA LEU A 171 4.45 8.14 10.47
C LEU A 171 4.17 6.81 11.18
N THR A 172 3.05 6.72 11.90
CA THR A 172 2.62 5.47 12.56
C THR A 172 2.41 4.36 11.53
N PHE A 173 1.80 4.68 10.40
CA PHE A 173 1.64 3.72 9.32
C PHE A 173 2.99 3.24 8.76
N LEU A 174 3.90 4.16 8.46
CA LEU A 174 5.21 3.86 7.87
C LEU A 174 6.12 3.07 8.81
N PHE A 175 6.21 3.48 10.08
CA PHE A 175 7.18 2.94 11.04
C PHE A 175 6.62 1.87 11.97
N THR A 176 5.30 1.71 12.04
CA THR A 176 4.67 0.71 12.91
C THR A 176 3.90 -0.31 12.10
N ILE A 177 2.96 0.11 11.25
CA ILE A 177 2.08 -0.84 10.55
C ILE A 177 2.86 -1.67 9.52
N VAL A 178 3.70 -1.03 8.69
CA VAL A 178 4.48 -1.75 7.67
C VAL A 178 5.43 -2.76 8.30
N PRO A 179 6.27 -2.41 9.31
CA PRO A 179 7.13 -3.38 9.98
C PRO A 179 6.35 -4.48 10.70
N LEU A 180 5.22 -4.17 11.35
CA LEU A 180 4.42 -5.19 12.02
C LEU A 180 3.87 -6.24 11.05
N VAL A 181 3.35 -5.83 9.89
CA VAL A 181 2.88 -6.79 8.88
C VAL A 181 4.04 -7.64 8.36
N PHE A 182 5.19 -7.02 8.10
CA PHE A 182 6.41 -7.74 7.72
C PHE A 182 6.81 -8.79 8.77
N MET A 183 6.82 -8.42 10.06
CA MET A 183 7.14 -9.33 11.16
C MET A 183 6.15 -10.48 11.30
N ILE A 184 4.86 -10.20 11.10
CA ILE A 184 3.81 -11.24 11.10
C ILE A 184 4.06 -12.22 9.95
N LEU A 185 4.42 -11.75 8.76
CA LEU A 185 4.67 -12.62 7.61
C LEU A 185 5.90 -13.51 7.78
N ILE A 186 6.94 -13.04 8.48
CA ILE A 186 8.11 -13.89 8.82
C ILE A 186 7.66 -15.16 9.57
N ALA A 187 6.64 -15.07 10.43
CA ALA A 187 6.14 -16.25 11.16
C ALA A 187 5.55 -17.34 10.24
N PHE A 188 5.19 -17.00 8.99
CA PHE A 188 4.73 -17.95 7.97
C PHE A 188 5.85 -18.46 7.05
N THR A 189 7.12 -18.18 7.39
CA THR A 189 8.30 -18.60 6.62
C THR A 189 9.20 -19.52 7.45
N ASN A 190 10.10 -20.26 6.82
CA ASN A 190 11.13 -21.06 7.51
C ASN A 190 12.33 -20.20 8.00
N PHE A 191 12.12 -18.92 8.31
CA PHE A 191 13.18 -18.05 8.79
C PHE A 191 13.70 -18.51 10.15
N ASP A 192 14.89 -19.11 10.15
CA ASP A 192 15.59 -19.61 11.32
C ASP A 192 17.11 -19.35 11.19
N ARG A 193 17.90 -19.96 12.07
CA ARG A 193 19.37 -19.84 12.04
C ARG A 193 20.00 -20.36 10.73
N ASN A 194 19.39 -21.35 10.09
CA ASN A 194 19.91 -21.98 8.90
C ASN A 194 19.46 -21.29 7.61
N HIS A 195 18.39 -20.49 7.66
CA HIS A 195 17.83 -19.77 6.49
C HIS A 195 18.00 -18.25 6.61
N GLN A 196 19.16 -17.79 7.11
CA GLN A 196 19.44 -16.35 7.26
C GLN A 196 19.97 -15.72 5.96
N PRO A 197 19.28 -14.68 5.42
CA PRO A 197 19.80 -13.89 4.32
C PRO A 197 21.01 -13.03 4.74
N PRO A 198 21.90 -12.67 3.80
CA PRO A 198 21.81 -12.89 2.35
C PRO A 198 22.41 -14.22 1.87
N GLY A 199 23.04 -15.01 2.75
CA GLY A 199 23.71 -16.26 2.38
C GLY A 199 22.72 -17.34 1.94
N ASN A 200 21.69 -17.56 2.77
CA ASN A 200 20.62 -18.51 2.51
C ASN A 200 19.29 -17.77 2.29
N LEU A 201 18.35 -18.46 1.64
CA LEU A 201 17.01 -17.95 1.39
C LEU A 201 16.02 -18.63 2.34
N PHE A 202 14.96 -17.91 2.69
CA PHE A 202 13.80 -18.48 3.38
C PHE A 202 12.59 -18.50 2.44
N THR A 203 11.72 -19.48 2.62
CA THR A 203 10.52 -19.74 1.83
C THR A 203 9.28 -19.79 2.72
N TRP A 204 8.10 -19.75 2.09
CA TRP A 204 6.83 -19.92 2.79
C TRP A 204 6.66 -21.34 3.33
N VAL A 205 6.25 -21.47 4.58
CA VAL A 205 5.85 -22.73 5.23
C VAL A 205 4.38 -22.71 5.68
N GLY A 206 3.70 -21.59 5.49
CA GLY A 206 2.31 -21.44 5.90
C GLY A 206 2.15 -21.55 7.42
N VAL A 207 1.33 -22.50 7.88
CA VAL A 207 0.97 -22.61 9.30
C VAL A 207 1.87 -23.56 10.10
N GLU A 208 2.87 -24.17 9.48
CA GLU A 208 3.72 -25.19 10.10
C GLU A 208 4.36 -24.70 11.41
N ASN A 209 4.91 -23.49 11.43
CA ASN A 209 5.50 -22.91 12.64
C ASN A 209 4.51 -22.79 13.80
N PHE A 210 3.25 -22.42 13.52
CA PHE A 210 2.21 -22.32 14.54
C PHE A 210 1.82 -23.70 15.06
N THR A 211 1.71 -24.70 14.17
CA THR A 211 1.42 -26.07 14.58
C THR A 211 2.58 -26.69 15.38
N ALA A 212 3.82 -26.35 15.05
CA ALA A 212 5.00 -26.81 15.79
C ALA A 212 5.03 -26.23 17.20
N VAL A 213 4.75 -24.93 17.37
CA VAL A 213 4.75 -24.27 18.67
C VAL A 213 3.57 -24.69 19.55
N LEU A 214 2.45 -25.13 18.98
CA LEU A 214 1.24 -25.42 19.77
C LEU A 214 0.96 -26.91 19.96
N TRP A 215 1.38 -27.78 19.04
CA TRP A 215 1.01 -29.21 19.07
C TRP A 215 2.14 -30.17 18.69
N ASN A 216 2.84 -29.92 17.58
CA ASN A 216 3.62 -30.96 16.89
C ASN A 216 5.04 -31.14 17.45
N ASP A 217 5.61 -30.12 18.09
CA ASP A 217 6.96 -30.20 18.68
C ASP A 217 6.82 -30.10 20.22
N PRO A 218 7.01 -31.21 20.96
CA PRO A 218 6.84 -31.23 22.40
C PRO A 218 7.78 -30.29 23.14
N LEU A 219 8.99 -30.06 22.60
CA LEU A 219 9.97 -29.17 23.22
C LEU A 219 9.53 -27.71 23.03
N LYS A 220 9.20 -27.31 21.80
CA LYS A 220 8.71 -25.95 21.52
C LYS A 220 7.39 -25.66 22.22
N SER A 221 6.48 -26.63 22.24
CA SER A 221 5.15 -26.48 22.86
C SER A 221 5.26 -26.32 24.37
N LYS A 222 6.10 -27.14 25.03
CA LYS A 222 6.33 -27.01 26.46
C LYS A 222 6.98 -25.68 26.81
N THR A 223 8.05 -25.28 26.10
CA THR A 223 8.73 -24.01 26.34
C THR A 223 7.81 -22.81 26.09
N PHE A 224 6.96 -22.86 25.07
CA PHE A 224 6.02 -21.77 24.78
C PHE A 224 4.97 -21.59 25.87
N VAL A 225 4.38 -22.69 26.36
CA VAL A 225 3.39 -22.66 27.45
C VAL A 225 4.02 -22.21 28.78
N GLU A 226 5.27 -22.58 29.05
CA GLU A 226 5.99 -22.14 30.26
C GLU A 226 6.33 -20.64 30.27
N LEU A 227 6.39 -19.99 29.10
CA LEU A 227 6.73 -18.57 28.96
C LEU A 227 5.51 -17.63 28.93
N LEU A 228 4.30 -18.18 28.91
CA LEU A 228 3.02 -17.45 28.81
C LEU A 228 2.44 -17.18 30.20
#